data_AF-A0A853JKB4-F1
#
_entry.id   AF-A0A853JKB4-F1
#
_cell.length_a   1.000
_cell.length_b   1.000
_cell.length_c   1.000
_cell.angle_alpha   90.00
_cell.angle_beta   90.00
_cell.angle_gamma   90.00
#
_symmetry.space_group_name_H-M   'P 1'
#
loop_
_entity.id
_entity.type
_entity.pdbx_description
1 polymer ?
#
loop_
_entity_poly.entity_id
_entity_poly.type
_entity_poly.pdbx_seq_one_letter_code
_entity_poly.pdbx_strand_id
1 'polypeptide(L)'
;MSGIFYEGRWYENTDMICRRCGSPVYESDISEYSYQCFQCDEDLYSFEVEEQDAHYMPPVMVARPVDGIALNGALEYLLDDTGNARIFQNQPEAEAFLLSQGFTSEDLEYFYFVEVPENEE
;
A
#
# COMPACT_ATOMS: atom_id res chain seq x y z
N MET A 1 -1.27 -7.50 2.84
CA MET A 1 -1.16 -6.34 3.74
C MET A 1 -1.31 -5.07 2.92
N SER A 2 -1.35 -3.88 3.53
CA SER A 2 -1.34 -2.62 2.79
C SER A 2 0.02 -2.36 2.18
N GLY A 3 0.09 -1.41 1.27
CA GLY A 3 1.32 -1.09 0.55
C GLY A 3 1.11 0.04 -0.44
N ILE A 4 2.08 0.27 -1.31
CA ILE A 4 2.01 1.32 -2.32
C ILE A 4 2.09 0.75 -3.72
N PHE A 5 1.59 1.54 -4.66
CA PHE A 5 1.74 1.27 -6.07
C PHE A 5 2.64 2.34 -6.68
N TYR A 6 3.84 1.94 -7.10
CA TYR A 6 4.87 2.85 -7.62
C TYR A 6 5.35 2.36 -8.98
N GLU A 7 5.35 3.25 -9.98
CA GLU A 7 5.80 2.98 -11.36
C GLU A 7 5.28 1.66 -11.98
N GLY A 8 4.02 1.33 -11.72
CA GLY A 8 3.38 0.14 -12.30
C GLY A 8 3.59 -1.15 -11.50
N ARG A 9 4.18 -1.06 -10.31
CA ARG A 9 4.47 -2.20 -9.44
C ARG A 9 3.90 -2.01 -8.03
N TRP A 10 3.45 -3.13 -7.47
CA TRP A 10 3.01 -3.23 -6.09
C TRP A 10 4.19 -3.48 -5.15
N TYR A 11 4.25 -2.71 -4.07
CA TYR A 11 5.20 -2.87 -2.97
C TYR A 11 4.40 -3.04 -1.68
N GLU A 12 4.48 -4.22 -1.08
CA GLU A 12 3.84 -4.52 0.21
C GLU A 12 4.63 -3.86 1.35
N ASN A 13 3.92 -3.29 2.32
CA ASN A 13 4.55 -2.71 3.50
C ASN A 13 5.34 -3.78 4.28
N THR A 14 6.56 -3.44 4.66
CA THR A 14 7.50 -4.36 5.33
C THR A 14 7.50 -4.26 6.85
N ASP A 15 6.60 -3.43 7.42
CA ASP A 15 6.57 -3.06 8.84
C ASP A 15 7.88 -2.39 9.32
N MET A 16 8.63 -1.80 8.40
CA MET A 16 9.87 -1.09 8.66
C MET A 16 9.76 0.36 8.20
N ILE A 17 10.46 1.25 8.88
CA ILE A 17 10.58 2.66 8.52
C ILE A 17 12.03 3.06 8.29
N CYS A 18 12.23 4.07 7.45
CA CYS A 18 13.54 4.68 7.20
C CYS A 18 13.96 5.50 8.42
N ARG A 19 15.15 5.25 9.00
CA ARG A 19 15.66 6.04 10.14
C ARG A 19 15.88 7.51 9.83
N ARG A 20 15.99 7.86 8.55
CA ARG A 20 16.26 9.22 8.09
C ARG A 20 15.01 10.09 8.06
N CYS A 21 13.91 9.59 7.51
CA CYS A 21 12.68 10.37 7.31
C CYS A 21 11.47 9.85 8.10
N GLY A 22 11.54 8.64 8.66
CA GLY A 22 10.44 8.00 9.38
C GLY A 22 9.35 7.40 8.48
N SER A 23 9.47 7.51 7.16
CA SER A 23 8.50 6.94 6.21
C SER A 23 8.64 5.42 6.11
N PRO A 24 7.54 4.70 5.79
CA PRO A 24 7.60 3.27 5.49
C PRO A 24 8.63 2.97 4.40
N VAL A 25 9.25 1.79 4.50
CA VAL A 25 10.15 1.27 3.47
C VAL A 25 9.63 -0.06 2.93
N TYR A 26 10.09 -0.40 1.74
CA TYR A 26 9.61 -1.55 0.98
C TYR A 26 10.79 -2.42 0.53
N GLU A 27 10.56 -3.65 0.09
CA GLU A 27 11.65 -4.50 -0.42
C GLU A 27 12.33 -3.84 -1.63
N SER A 28 13.67 -3.77 -1.59
CA SER A 28 14.45 -3.21 -2.70
C SER A 28 14.48 -4.15 -3.91
N ASP A 29 14.48 -3.56 -5.10
CA ASP A 29 14.69 -4.28 -6.36
C ASP A 29 16.16 -4.54 -6.69
N ILE A 30 17.07 -3.94 -5.93
CA ILE A 30 18.50 -4.10 -6.09
C ILE A 30 18.98 -5.09 -5.03
N SER A 31 19.45 -6.26 -5.47
CA SER A 31 19.84 -7.37 -4.58
C SER A 31 20.90 -7.05 -3.52
N GLU A 32 21.62 -5.94 -3.66
CA GLU A 32 22.63 -5.48 -2.69
C GLU A 32 22.01 -4.76 -1.48
N TYR A 33 20.78 -4.29 -1.58
CA TYR A 33 20.05 -3.56 -0.56
C TYR A 33 18.85 -4.36 -0.07
N SER A 34 18.42 -4.10 1.16
CA SER A 34 17.29 -4.81 1.77
C SER A 34 16.00 -4.06 1.58
N TYR A 35 16.06 -2.72 1.58
CA TYR A 35 14.88 -1.87 1.58
C TYR A 35 15.02 -0.71 0.61
N GLN A 36 13.91 -0.13 0.18
CA GLN A 36 13.84 1.09 -0.62
C GLN A 36 12.93 2.10 0.09
N CYS A 37 13.40 3.32 0.22
CA CYS A 37 12.62 4.45 0.72
C CYS A 37 12.27 5.39 -0.43
N PHE A 38 11.02 5.31 -0.91
CA PHE A 38 10.55 6.17 -2.01
C PHE A 38 10.49 7.66 -1.63
N GLN A 39 10.34 7.99 -0.33
CA GLN A 39 10.36 9.37 0.13
C GLN A 39 11.76 10.01 0.05
N CYS A 40 12.82 9.21 0.28
CA CYS A 40 14.21 9.66 0.17
C CYS A 40 14.79 9.43 -1.23
N ASP A 41 14.11 8.66 -2.08
CA ASP A 41 14.64 8.15 -3.35
C ASP A 41 15.98 7.41 -3.15
N GLU A 42 16.00 6.48 -2.18
CA GLU A 42 17.23 5.82 -1.71
C GLU A 42 16.98 4.34 -1.38
N ASP A 43 17.88 3.46 -1.83
CA ASP A 43 17.98 2.07 -1.39
C ASP A 43 18.82 1.97 -0.11
N LEU A 44 18.38 1.16 0.84
CA LEU A 44 18.85 1.11 2.22
C LEU A 44 19.29 -0.30 2.61
N TYR A 45 20.35 -0.37 3.42
CA TYR A 45 20.71 -1.59 4.13
C TYR A 45 19.79 -1.84 5.32
N SER A 46 19.75 -3.10 5.78
CA SER A 46 18.94 -3.49 6.95
C SER A 46 19.28 -2.76 8.24
N PHE A 47 20.47 -2.18 8.38
CA PHE A 47 20.85 -1.40 9.56
C PHE A 47 20.42 0.07 9.50
N GLU A 48 19.86 0.53 8.37
CA GLU A 48 19.42 1.92 8.13
C GLU A 48 17.91 2.09 8.33
N VAL A 49 17.23 1.01 8.72
CA VAL A 49 15.80 0.96 9.00
C VAL A 49 15.54 0.59 10.47
N GLU A 50 14.33 0.83 10.93
CA GLU A 50 13.85 0.43 12.26
C GLU A 50 12.40 -0.07 12.18
N GLU A 51 11.96 -0.81 13.20
CA GLU A 51 10.60 -1.35 13.26
C GLU A 51 9.58 -0.21 13.28
N GLN A 52 8.53 -0.37 12.48
CA GLN A 52 7.38 0.52 12.46
C GLN A 52 6.55 0.34 13.75
N ASP A 53 5.82 1.38 14.15
CA ASP A 53 4.83 1.26 15.24
C ASP A 53 3.79 0.19 14.86
N ALA A 54 3.59 -0.79 15.75
CA ALA A 54 2.60 -1.85 15.57
C ALA A 54 1.15 -1.34 15.41
N HIS A 55 0.87 -0.07 15.76
CA HIS A 55 -0.41 0.59 15.56
C HIS A 55 -0.45 1.46 14.31
N TYR A 56 0.56 1.39 13.44
CA TYR A 56 0.54 2.04 12.14
C TYR A 56 -0.58 1.46 11.28
N MET A 57 -1.62 2.25 11.08
CA MET A 57 -2.80 1.90 10.30
C MET A 57 -3.14 3.11 9.42
N PRO A 58 -2.42 3.28 8.30
CA PRO A 58 -2.60 4.43 7.44
C PRO A 58 -3.96 4.35 6.72
N PRO A 59 -4.50 5.49 6.28
CA PRO A 59 -5.63 5.48 5.38
C PRO A 59 -5.31 4.70 4.11
N VAL A 60 -6.31 4.00 3.55
CA VAL A 60 -6.13 3.20 2.34
C VAL A 60 -7.22 3.44 1.32
N MET A 61 -6.86 3.26 0.05
CA MET A 61 -7.79 3.04 -1.05
C MET A 61 -7.81 1.56 -1.41
N VAL A 62 -8.97 1.07 -1.86
CA VAL A 62 -9.08 -0.28 -2.42
C VAL A 62 -8.90 -0.20 -3.92
N ALA A 63 -8.02 -1.04 -4.46
CA ALA A 63 -7.75 -1.11 -5.88
C ALA A 63 -7.67 -2.56 -6.36
N ARG A 64 -7.76 -2.76 -7.68
CA ARG A 64 -7.42 -4.02 -8.34
C ARG A 64 -6.79 -3.74 -9.71
N PRO A 65 -6.11 -4.71 -10.35
CA PRO A 65 -5.63 -4.53 -11.71
C PRO A 65 -6.76 -4.21 -12.69
N VAL A 66 -6.53 -3.30 -13.63
CA VAL A 66 -7.48 -2.98 -14.70
C VAL A 66 -7.85 -4.24 -15.48
N ASP A 67 -9.16 -4.45 -15.68
CA ASP A 67 -9.74 -5.65 -16.33
C ASP A 67 -9.32 -6.99 -15.67
N GLY A 68 -8.83 -6.94 -14.43
CA GLY A 68 -8.27 -8.10 -13.73
C GLY A 68 -6.91 -8.56 -14.27
N ILE A 69 -6.21 -7.74 -15.08
CA ILE A 69 -4.93 -8.10 -15.70
C ILE A 69 -3.78 -7.33 -15.03
N ALA A 70 -2.97 -8.05 -14.25
CA ALA A 70 -1.81 -7.50 -13.55
C ALA A 70 -0.64 -7.06 -14.48
N LEU A 71 -0.72 -7.32 -15.80
CA LEU A 71 0.36 -7.01 -16.75
C LEU A 71 0.47 -5.52 -17.12
N ASN A 72 -0.63 -4.76 -17.02
CA ASN A 72 -0.66 -3.40 -17.55
C ASN A 72 -0.10 -2.35 -16.59
N GLY A 73 0.28 -2.75 -15.37
CA GLY A 73 0.79 -1.82 -14.35
C GLY A 73 -0.19 -0.70 -14.00
N ALA A 74 -1.50 -0.88 -14.26
CA ALA A 74 -2.52 0.11 -13.98
C ALA A 74 -3.55 -0.47 -12.99
N LEU A 75 -4.03 0.39 -12.10
CA LEU A 75 -5.04 0.06 -11.11
C LEU A 75 -6.37 0.76 -11.41
N GLU A 76 -7.47 0.07 -11.12
CA GLU A 76 -8.79 0.69 -10.95
C GLU A 76 -9.14 0.74 -9.46
N TYR A 77 -9.75 1.84 -9.04
CA TYR A 77 -10.03 2.12 -7.63
C TYR A 77 -11.52 1.96 -7.33
N LEU A 78 -11.83 1.52 -6.11
CA LEU A 78 -13.17 1.61 -5.56
C LEU A 78 -13.55 3.09 -5.42
N LEU A 79 -14.68 3.48 -5.99
CA LEU A 79 -15.17 4.86 -5.95
C LEU A 79 -16.21 5.07 -4.85
N ASP A 80 -16.30 6.30 -4.36
CA ASP A 80 -17.38 6.76 -3.51
C ASP A 80 -18.62 7.21 -4.32
N ASP A 81 -19.66 7.65 -3.61
CA ASP A 81 -20.93 8.09 -4.24
C ASP A 81 -20.78 9.36 -5.10
N THR A 82 -19.64 10.05 -5.00
CA THR A 82 -19.30 11.24 -5.79
C THR A 82 -18.43 10.92 -7.00
N GLY A 83 -18.00 9.67 -7.15
CA GLY A 83 -17.12 9.21 -8.23
C GLY A 83 -15.63 9.43 -7.98
N ASN A 84 -15.25 9.83 -6.77
CA ASN A 84 -13.84 9.93 -6.36
C ASN A 84 -13.34 8.61 -5.79
N ALA A 85 -12.02 8.39 -5.75
CA ALA A 85 -11.46 7.22 -5.08
C ALA A 85 -11.84 7.23 -3.60
N ARG A 86 -12.42 6.12 -3.13
CA ARG A 86 -12.87 6.00 -1.76
C ARG A 86 -11.68 5.73 -0.85
N ILE A 87 -11.50 6.62 0.13
CA ILE A 87 -10.48 6.49 1.18
C ILE A 87 -11.14 5.95 2.44
N PHE A 88 -10.56 4.89 3.00
CA PHE A 88 -10.90 4.33 4.30
C PHE A 88 -9.88 4.79 5.33
N GLN A 89 -10.27 4.83 6.61
CA GLN A 89 -9.38 5.17 7.72
C GLN A 89 -8.21 4.18 7.84
N ASN A 90 -8.43 2.91 7.48
CA ASN A 90 -7.41 1.86 7.51
C ASN A 90 -7.86 0.60 6.76
N GLN A 91 -6.94 -0.36 6.57
CA GLN A 91 -7.22 -1.63 5.91
C GLN A 91 -8.34 -2.44 6.59
N PRO A 92 -8.37 -2.65 7.93
CA PRO A 92 -9.48 -3.37 8.56
C PRO A 92 -10.87 -2.79 8.28
N GLU A 93 -11.00 -1.46 8.21
CA GLU A 93 -12.26 -0.81 7.82
C GLU A 93 -12.62 -1.11 6.35
N ALA A 94 -11.65 -1.04 5.45
CA ALA A 94 -11.84 -1.35 4.03
C ALA A 94 -12.28 -2.82 3.81
N GLU A 95 -11.64 -3.76 4.51
CA GLU A 95 -12.03 -5.18 4.48
C GLU A 95 -13.45 -5.38 5.00
N ALA A 96 -13.79 -4.80 6.16
CA ALA A 96 -15.13 -4.89 6.72
C ALA A 96 -16.19 -4.33 5.76
N PHE A 97 -15.87 -3.24 5.05
CA PHE A 97 -16.73 -2.69 4.02
C PHE A 97 -16.94 -3.70 2.88
N LEU A 98 -15.87 -4.25 2.30
CA LEU A 98 -15.97 -5.21 1.19
C LEU A 98 -16.76 -6.47 1.58
N LEU A 99 -16.50 -7.02 2.77
CA LEU A 99 -17.25 -8.16 3.30
C LEU A 99 -18.75 -7.84 3.44
N SER A 100 -19.09 -6.61 3.86
CA SER A 100 -20.49 -6.16 3.93
C SER A 100 -21.17 -6.06 2.56
N GLN A 101 -20.40 -5.87 1.49
CA GLN A 101 -20.88 -5.85 0.10
C GLN A 101 -21.01 -7.25 -0.52
N GLY A 102 -20.68 -8.30 0.24
CA GLY A 102 -20.82 -9.69 -0.18
C GLY A 102 -19.57 -10.33 -0.78
N PHE A 103 -18.42 -9.64 -0.74
CA PHE A 103 -17.13 -10.27 -1.03
C PHE A 103 -16.75 -11.25 0.09
N THR A 104 -16.08 -12.33 -0.30
CA THR A 104 -15.52 -13.32 0.64
C THR A 104 -14.08 -12.97 1.00
N SER A 105 -13.54 -13.59 2.04
CA SER A 105 -12.11 -13.44 2.38
C SER A 105 -11.18 -13.89 1.25
N GLU A 106 -11.60 -14.87 0.44
CA GLU A 106 -10.85 -15.31 -0.74
C GLU A 106 -10.85 -14.23 -1.84
N ASP A 107 -11.96 -13.49 -1.99
CA ASP A 107 -12.02 -12.37 -2.93
C ASP A 107 -11.08 -11.22 -2.52
N LEU A 108 -10.86 -11.04 -1.20
CA LEU A 108 -9.98 -10.00 -0.67
C LEU A 108 -8.53 -10.16 -1.14
N GLU A 109 -8.09 -11.39 -1.46
CA GLU A 109 -6.75 -11.67 -1.98
C GLU A 109 -6.48 -11.05 -3.37
N TYR A 110 -7.54 -10.65 -4.09
CA TYR A 110 -7.44 -10.01 -5.41
C TYR A 110 -7.44 -8.49 -5.36
N PHE A 111 -7.56 -7.90 -4.17
CA PHE A 111 -7.54 -6.45 -3.96
C PHE A 111 -6.21 -5.98 -3.39
N TYR A 112 -5.81 -4.79 -3.80
CA TYR A 112 -4.72 -4.04 -3.20
C TYR A 112 -5.29 -2.97 -2.25
N PHE A 113 -4.70 -2.87 -1.06
CA PHE A 113 -5.01 -1.83 -0.08
C PHE A 113 -3.92 -0.77 -0.14
N VAL A 114 -4.09 0.20 -1.04
CA VAL A 114 -3.10 1.21 -1.38
C VAL A 114 -3.06 2.28 -0.28
N GLU A 115 -1.94 2.41 0.41
CA GLU A 115 -1.72 3.43 1.44
C GLU A 115 -1.78 4.83 0.84
N VAL A 116 -2.50 5.73 1.53
CA VAL A 116 -2.60 7.14 1.17
C VAL A 116 -1.67 7.93 2.10
N PRO A 117 -0.64 8.61 1.58
CA PRO A 117 0.20 9.46 2.40
C PRO A 117 -0.64 10.61 3.00
N GLU A 118 -0.42 10.95 4.27
CA GLU A 118 -1.17 12.00 4.98
C GLU A 118 -1.01 13.42 4.38
N ASN A 119 -0.19 13.61 3.33
CA ASN A 119 0.25 14.90 2.82
C ASN A 119 -0.23 15.23 1.40
N GLU A 120 -1.49 14.97 1.07
CA GLU A 120 -2.15 15.59 -0.10
C GLU A 120 -3.42 16.34 0.34
N GLU A 121 -3.23 17.44 1.10
CA GLU A 121 -4.20 18.55 1.21
C GLU A 121 -3.76 19.74 0.34
#